data_AF-A0A1X6MSU6-F1
#
_entry.id   AF-A0A1X6MSU6-F1
#
_cell.length_a   1.000
_cell.length_b   1.000
_cell.length_c   1.000
_cell.angle_alpha   90.00
_cell.angle_beta   90.00
_cell.angle_gamma   90.00
#
_symmetry.space_group_name_H-M   'P 1'
#
loop_
_entity.id
_entity.type
_entity.pdbx_description
1 polymer ?
#
loop_
_entity_poly.entity_id
_entity_poly.type
_entity_poly.pdbx_seq_one_letter_code
_entity_poly.pdbx_strand_id
1 'polypeptide(L)'
;MRPILSSWPESKSTCHRFCGTILSDWHPAPMEEGWVTFGFCACPDEFSESELGVIYRTLLERCTFNEFWHAYDESSLIALFDRHGLKEDRLRIPNLEVVLNGSPRASVWYLKQFVVDETVCVAPRLSVCADYGFDKCNSPSLVEDLKGIYKQLLLEAHVDPVKLHEVCIAGNLFRFASGFMKFKKKSARLMKNPYPLTNFEPEVMRGWDGNLRVVIGIQVD
;
A
#
# COMPACT_ATOMS: atom_id res chain seq x y z
N MET A 1 -14.62 19.25 19.21
CA MET A 1 -13.33 19.08 18.48
C MET A 1 -13.42 19.18 16.94
N ARG A 2 -14.60 19.24 16.31
CA ARG A 2 -14.72 19.31 14.83
C ARG A 2 -14.31 20.63 14.11
N PRO A 3 -14.39 21.84 14.70
CA PRO A 3 -14.16 23.07 13.90
C PRO A 3 -12.70 23.41 13.58
N ILE A 4 -11.74 22.88 14.35
CA ILE A 4 -10.31 23.27 14.22
C ILE A 4 -9.61 22.48 13.12
N LEU A 5 -10.02 21.23 12.89
CA LEU A 5 -9.40 20.37 11.86
C LEU A 5 -9.76 20.81 10.43
N SER A 6 -10.91 21.47 10.22
CA SER A 6 -11.35 21.88 8.88
C SER A 6 -10.58 23.08 8.31
N SER A 7 -9.80 23.79 9.12
CA SER A 7 -8.95 24.91 8.66
C SER A 7 -7.49 24.51 8.41
N TRP A 8 -7.11 23.28 8.77
CA TRP A 8 -5.73 22.81 8.63
C TRP A 8 -5.47 22.25 7.22
N PRO A 9 -4.23 22.37 6.72
CA PRO A 9 -3.79 21.63 5.53
C PRO A 9 -4.06 20.13 5.70
N GLU A 10 -4.36 19.44 4.61
CA GLU A 10 -4.64 18.00 4.61
C GLU A 10 -3.49 17.21 5.24
N SER A 11 -2.24 17.55 4.90
CA SER A 11 -1.05 16.92 5.46
C SER A 11 -0.98 17.03 6.98
N LYS A 12 -1.37 18.19 7.54
CA LYS A 12 -1.41 18.43 8.97
C LYS A 12 -2.50 17.62 9.66
N SER A 13 -3.68 17.56 9.06
CA SER A 13 -4.80 16.75 9.56
C SER A 13 -4.49 15.25 9.52
N THR A 14 -3.81 14.79 8.47
CA THR A 14 -3.31 13.40 8.35
C THR A 14 -2.28 13.08 9.42
N CYS A 15 -1.30 13.94 9.65
CA CYS A 15 -0.32 13.79 10.73
C CYS A 15 -1.00 13.78 12.10
N HIS A 16 -1.94 14.69 12.36
CA HIS A 16 -2.64 14.76 13.64
C HIS A 16 -3.40 13.46 13.95
N ARG A 17 -4.12 12.93 12.95
CA ARG A 17 -4.83 11.64 13.10
C ARG A 17 -3.85 10.52 13.41
N PHE A 18 -2.75 10.46 12.68
CA PHE A 18 -1.71 9.46 12.88
C PHE A 18 -1.07 9.53 14.27
N CYS A 19 -0.70 10.74 14.74
CA CYS A 19 -0.20 10.92 16.11
C CYS A 19 -1.20 10.42 17.15
N GLY A 20 -2.50 10.71 16.97
CA GLY A 20 -3.55 10.20 17.84
C GLY A 20 -3.59 8.67 17.90
N THR A 21 -3.47 7.99 16.75
CA THR A 21 -3.40 6.53 16.66
C THR A 21 -2.17 5.98 17.42
N ILE A 22 -0.97 6.48 17.11
CA ILE A 22 0.29 6.00 17.72
C ILE A 22 0.34 6.25 19.22
N LEU A 23 -0.06 7.45 19.67
CA LEU A 23 -0.05 7.80 21.10
C LEU A 23 -1.11 7.04 21.91
N SER A 24 -2.07 6.40 21.24
CA SER A 24 -3.04 5.50 21.87
C SER A 24 -2.56 4.04 21.90
N ASP A 25 -1.31 3.77 21.55
CA ASP A 25 -0.72 2.42 21.43
C ASP A 25 -1.37 1.55 20.33
N TRP A 26 -1.87 2.20 19.28
CA TRP A 26 -2.34 1.55 18.06
C TRP A 26 -1.44 1.91 16.88
N HIS A 27 -1.52 1.13 15.81
CA HIS A 27 -0.97 1.51 14.49
C HIS A 27 -2.07 1.47 13.44
N PRO A 28 -1.90 2.19 12.30
CA PRO A 28 -2.81 2.04 11.18
C PRO A 28 -2.85 0.59 10.73
N ALA A 29 -4.04 0.09 10.42
CA ALA A 29 -4.21 -1.23 9.84
C ALA A 29 -4.43 -1.15 8.31
N PRO A 30 -4.35 -2.27 7.56
CA PRO A 30 -4.33 -2.26 6.09
C PRO A 30 -5.50 -1.52 5.42
N MET A 31 -6.68 -1.49 6.03
CA MET A 31 -7.85 -0.77 5.51
C MET A 31 -7.74 0.76 5.65
N GLU A 32 -6.77 1.27 6.39
CA GLU A 32 -6.57 2.69 6.64
C GLU A 32 -5.54 3.29 5.68
N GLU A 33 -5.79 4.51 5.20
CA GLU A 33 -4.85 5.24 4.34
C GLU A 33 -3.48 5.47 5.00
N GLY A 34 -3.48 5.58 6.34
CA GLY A 34 -2.26 5.72 7.13
C GLY A 34 -1.26 4.58 6.95
N TRP A 35 -1.72 3.38 6.59
CA TRP A 35 -0.88 2.19 6.49
C TRP A 35 0.18 2.30 5.39
N VAL A 36 -0.20 2.79 4.21
CA VAL A 36 0.77 3.08 3.14
C VAL A 36 1.45 4.43 3.37
N THR A 37 0.70 5.42 3.86
CA THR A 37 1.19 6.81 4.02
C THR A 37 2.38 6.91 4.98
N PHE A 38 2.35 6.14 6.07
CA PHE A 38 3.39 6.11 7.10
C PHE A 38 4.22 4.81 7.06
N GLY A 39 4.22 4.08 5.95
CA GLY A 39 5.20 3.02 5.73
C GLY A 39 4.93 1.67 6.40
N PHE A 40 3.80 1.48 7.08
CA PHE A 40 3.43 0.19 7.69
C PHE A 40 3.27 -0.91 6.64
N CYS A 41 2.92 -0.57 5.41
CA CYS A 41 2.90 -1.54 4.31
C CYS A 41 4.28 -2.16 4.00
N ALA A 42 5.39 -1.59 4.49
CA ALA A 42 6.72 -2.16 4.36
C ALA A 42 6.92 -3.37 5.28
N CYS A 43 6.20 -3.43 6.40
CA CYS A 43 6.30 -4.49 7.39
C CYS A 43 5.78 -5.83 6.84
N PRO A 44 6.50 -6.96 7.02
CA PRO A 44 6.06 -8.26 6.53
C PRO A 44 4.84 -8.82 7.27
N ASP A 45 4.65 -8.44 8.53
CA ASP A 45 3.62 -8.94 9.43
C ASP A 45 3.24 -7.91 10.52
N GLU A 46 2.18 -8.21 11.27
CA GLU A 46 1.66 -7.37 12.36
C GLU A 46 2.68 -7.17 13.51
N PHE A 47 3.58 -8.13 13.73
CA PHE A 47 4.65 -7.99 14.72
C PHE A 47 5.61 -6.87 14.32
N SER A 48 6.05 -6.87 13.05
CA SER A 48 6.90 -5.82 12.49
C SER A 48 6.17 -4.48 12.39
N GLU A 49 4.85 -4.48 12.17
CA GLU A 49 4.01 -3.26 12.25
C GLU A 49 4.01 -2.69 13.66
N SER A 50 3.90 -3.54 14.68
CA SER A 50 4.01 -3.13 16.10
C SER A 50 5.38 -2.54 16.42
N GLU A 51 6.47 -3.15 15.93
CA GLU A 51 7.82 -2.59 16.07
C GLU A 51 7.91 -1.19 15.43
N LEU A 52 7.40 -1.00 14.21
CA LEU A 52 7.35 0.31 13.57
C LEU A 52 6.49 1.31 14.37
N GLY A 53 5.38 0.87 14.94
CA GLY A 53 4.56 1.66 15.86
C GLY A 53 5.35 2.18 17.07
N VAL A 54 6.18 1.32 17.70
CA VAL A 54 7.07 1.69 18.81
C VAL A 54 8.14 2.70 18.36
N ILE A 55 8.71 2.52 17.17
CA ILE A 55 9.69 3.47 16.61
C ILE A 55 9.04 4.84 16.40
N TYR A 56 7.83 4.89 15.82
CA TYR A 56 7.07 6.13 15.67
C TYR A 56 6.70 6.76 17.01
N ARG A 57 6.26 5.98 18.00
CA ARG A 57 5.96 6.50 19.34
C ARG A 57 7.19 7.16 19.95
N THR A 58 8.33 6.47 19.90
CA THR A 58 9.60 6.99 20.40
C THR A 58 9.99 8.29 19.67
N LEU A 59 9.74 8.38 18.36
CA LEU A 59 9.95 9.61 17.61
C LEU A 59 9.04 10.74 18.11
N LEU A 60 7.74 10.48 18.29
CA LEU A 60 6.75 11.46 18.74
C LEU A 60 6.98 11.94 20.18
N GLU A 61 7.65 11.13 21.02
CA GLU A 61 8.11 11.54 22.35
C GLU A 61 9.36 12.45 22.31
N ARG A 62 10.10 12.45 21.20
CA ARG A 62 11.37 13.18 21.03
C ARG A 62 11.28 14.41 20.13
N CYS A 63 10.21 14.57 19.35
CA CYS A 63 10.00 15.71 18.46
C CYS A 63 8.68 16.42 18.76
N THR A 64 8.55 17.67 18.33
CA THR A 64 7.29 18.40 18.38
C THR A 64 6.36 17.96 17.25
N PHE A 65 5.04 18.15 17.43
CA PHE A 65 4.07 17.89 16.37
C PHE A 65 4.37 18.65 15.07
N ASN A 66 4.85 19.90 15.16
CA ASN A 66 5.19 20.68 13.98
C ASN A 66 6.42 20.10 13.26
N GLU A 67 7.45 19.65 13.98
CA GLU A 67 8.60 18.98 13.36
C GLU A 67 8.17 17.71 12.62
N PHE A 68 7.32 16.88 13.24
CA PHE A 68 6.79 15.69 12.60
C PHE A 68 5.98 16.02 11.34
N TRP A 69 5.04 16.96 11.44
CA TRP A 69 4.20 17.36 10.32
C TRP A 69 5.03 17.95 9.16
N HIS A 70 5.97 18.85 9.43
CA HIS A 70 6.84 19.39 8.38
C HIS A 70 7.70 18.32 7.75
N ALA A 71 8.23 17.38 8.53
CA ALA A 71 8.98 16.27 7.96
C ALA A 71 8.12 15.36 7.07
N TYR A 72 6.85 15.16 7.39
CA TYR A 72 5.91 14.47 6.50
C TYR A 72 5.64 15.27 5.22
N ASP A 73 5.31 16.56 5.35
CA ASP A 73 4.94 17.44 4.23
C ASP A 73 6.11 17.60 3.23
N GLU A 74 7.33 17.65 3.74
CA GLU A 74 8.57 17.79 2.95
C GLU A 74 9.18 16.44 2.52
N SER A 75 8.50 15.31 2.77
CA SER A 75 9.03 13.96 2.48
C SER A 75 10.40 13.68 3.10
N SER A 76 10.63 14.17 4.33
CA SER A 76 11.88 14.08 5.08
C SER A 76 11.77 13.31 6.40
N LEU A 77 10.72 12.48 6.58
CA LEU A 77 10.54 11.62 7.75
C LEU A 77 11.76 10.73 8.05
N ILE A 78 12.45 10.24 7.03
CA ILE A 78 13.68 9.44 7.18
C ILE A 78 14.79 10.27 7.85
N ALA A 79 14.97 11.51 7.41
CA ALA A 79 15.94 12.43 8.03
C ALA A 79 15.53 12.79 9.46
N LEU A 80 14.21 12.86 9.73
CA LEU A 80 13.70 13.10 11.08
C LEU A 80 14.01 11.93 12.02
N PHE A 81 13.77 10.68 11.61
CA PHE A 81 14.17 9.50 12.39
C PHE A 81 15.66 9.53 12.74
N ASP A 82 16.52 9.80 11.75
CA ASP A 82 17.96 9.84 11.95
C ASP A 82 18.37 10.95 12.93
N ARG A 83 17.79 12.15 12.80
CA ARG A 83 18.04 13.30 13.69
C ARG A 83 17.69 13.00 15.14
N HIS A 84 16.65 12.21 15.39
CA HIS A 84 16.22 11.82 16.74
C HIS A 84 16.83 10.49 17.22
N GLY A 85 17.90 10.03 16.56
CA GLY A 85 18.70 8.88 17.00
C GLY A 85 18.04 7.52 16.75
N LEU A 86 17.12 7.43 15.78
CA LEU A 86 16.35 6.22 15.46
C LEU A 86 16.80 5.57 14.14
N LYS A 87 17.98 5.92 13.63
CA LYS A 87 18.52 5.40 12.37
C LYS A 87 18.61 3.87 12.37
N GLU A 88 19.27 3.31 13.38
CA GLU A 88 19.44 1.86 13.48
C GLU A 88 18.08 1.15 13.66
N ASP A 89 17.15 1.77 14.39
CA ASP A 89 15.81 1.23 14.58
C ASP A 89 15.02 1.17 13.27
N ARG A 90 14.97 2.27 12.52
CA ARG A 90 14.24 2.31 11.23
C ARG A 90 14.86 1.38 10.19
N LEU A 91 16.17 1.12 10.25
CA LEU A 91 16.88 0.22 9.32
C LEU A 91 16.51 -1.25 9.54
N ARG A 92 15.93 -1.60 10.71
CA ARG A 92 15.37 -2.93 10.96
C ARG A 92 14.10 -3.19 10.16
N ILE A 93 13.41 -2.15 9.68
CA ILE A 93 12.20 -2.28 8.86
C ILE A 93 12.58 -2.26 7.37
N PRO A 94 12.48 -3.40 6.66
CA PRO A 94 12.85 -3.48 5.26
C PRO A 94 12.04 -2.51 4.41
N ASN A 95 12.66 -1.89 3.40
CA ASN A 95 12.00 -0.99 2.44
C ASN A 95 11.28 0.25 3.02
N LEU A 96 11.35 0.50 4.34
CA LEU A 96 10.69 1.66 4.95
C LEU A 96 11.12 2.98 4.28
N GLU A 97 12.41 3.12 4.04
CA GLU A 97 12.97 4.27 3.33
C GLU A 97 12.42 4.40 1.90
N VAL A 98 12.24 3.29 1.18
CA VAL A 98 11.68 3.29 -0.17
C VAL A 98 10.22 3.76 -0.16
N VAL A 99 9.44 3.35 0.85
CA VAL A 99 8.04 3.77 0.98
C VAL A 99 7.92 5.25 1.36
N LEU A 100 8.79 5.73 2.25
CA LEU A 100 8.73 7.09 2.79
C LEU A 100 9.40 8.15 1.92
N ASN A 101 10.41 7.79 1.11
CA ASN A 101 11.11 8.73 0.21
C ASN A 101 10.36 8.98 -1.12
N GLY A 102 9.28 8.25 -1.41
CA GLY A 102 8.70 8.18 -2.76
C GLY A 102 7.47 9.06 -3.00
N SER A 103 7.53 9.91 -4.02
CA SER A 103 6.37 10.38 -4.79
C SER A 103 6.70 10.41 -6.29
N PRO A 104 5.94 9.73 -7.18
CA PRO A 104 4.85 8.80 -6.84
C PRO A 104 5.38 7.52 -6.19
N ARG A 105 4.62 6.98 -5.22
CA ARG A 105 4.93 5.67 -4.61
C ARG A 105 4.70 4.55 -5.60
N ALA A 106 5.55 3.52 -5.56
CA ALA A 106 5.37 2.30 -6.32
C ALA A 106 3.98 1.70 -6.09
N SER A 107 3.29 1.29 -7.16
CA SER A 107 1.93 0.75 -7.09
C SER A 107 1.83 -0.52 -6.27
N VAL A 108 2.94 -1.22 -6.06
CA VAL A 108 3.01 -2.47 -5.28
C VAL A 108 2.58 -2.29 -3.82
N TRP A 109 2.80 -1.11 -3.23
CA TRP A 109 2.38 -0.83 -1.87
C TRP A 109 0.86 -0.82 -1.74
N TYR A 110 0.18 -0.27 -2.76
CA TYR A 110 -1.28 -0.28 -2.86
C TYR A 110 -1.83 -1.64 -3.31
N LEU A 111 -1.06 -2.42 -4.09
CA LEU A 111 -1.38 -3.82 -4.32
C LEU A 111 -1.38 -4.59 -3.01
N LYS A 112 -0.31 -4.47 -2.21
CA LYS A 112 -0.18 -5.15 -0.92
C LYS A 112 -1.35 -4.78 -0.01
N GLN A 113 -1.68 -3.50 0.08
CA GLN A 113 -2.85 -3.02 0.83
C GLN A 113 -4.14 -3.72 0.38
N PHE A 114 -4.38 -3.75 -0.93
CA PHE A 114 -5.58 -4.35 -1.48
C PHE A 114 -5.69 -5.86 -1.21
N VAL A 115 -4.59 -6.60 -1.27
CA VAL A 115 -4.61 -8.07 -1.10
C VAL A 115 -4.57 -8.51 0.36
N VAL A 116 -4.05 -7.67 1.26
CA VAL A 116 -4.08 -7.89 2.72
C VAL A 116 -5.44 -7.51 3.29
N ASP A 117 -6.15 -6.54 2.70
CA ASP A 117 -7.50 -6.20 3.15
C ASP A 117 -8.50 -7.35 2.94
N GLU A 118 -8.96 -7.90 4.07
CA GLU A 118 -9.97 -8.96 4.16
C GLU A 118 -11.40 -8.40 4.31
N THR A 119 -11.54 -7.09 4.55
CA THR A 119 -12.82 -6.44 4.90
C THR A 119 -13.58 -5.90 3.69
N VAL A 120 -13.03 -6.04 2.48
CA VAL A 120 -13.50 -5.46 1.21
C VAL A 120 -13.69 -3.93 1.24
N CYS A 121 -13.08 -3.24 2.20
CA CYS A 121 -13.16 -1.78 2.34
C CYS A 121 -12.22 -1.05 1.36
N VAL A 122 -11.13 -1.68 0.93
CA VAL A 122 -10.13 -1.10 0.05
C VAL A 122 -10.42 -1.47 -1.39
N ALA A 123 -10.77 -0.46 -2.20
CA ALA A 123 -10.73 -0.59 -3.64
C ALA A 123 -9.27 -0.40 -4.14
N PRO A 124 -8.76 -1.24 -5.07
CA PRO A 124 -7.49 -1.05 -5.71
C PRO A 124 -7.50 0.24 -6.53
N ARG A 125 -6.38 0.95 -6.46
CA ARG A 125 -6.14 2.15 -7.25
C ARG A 125 -6.03 1.81 -8.74
N LEU A 126 -6.26 2.79 -9.61
CA LEU A 126 -6.14 2.61 -11.06
C LEU A 126 -4.77 2.06 -11.48
N SER A 127 -3.70 2.48 -10.81
CA SER A 127 -2.35 1.93 -11.03
C SER A 127 -2.29 0.44 -10.69
N VAL A 128 -2.92 0.00 -9.60
CA VAL A 128 -2.99 -1.42 -9.24
C VAL A 128 -3.74 -2.21 -10.30
N CYS A 129 -4.84 -1.65 -10.82
CA CYS A 129 -5.62 -2.30 -11.88
C CYS A 129 -4.82 -2.50 -13.17
N ALA A 130 -4.11 -1.47 -13.63
CA ALA A 130 -3.32 -1.53 -14.85
C ALA A 130 -2.05 -2.38 -14.69
N ASP A 131 -1.33 -2.20 -13.59
CA ASP A 131 -0.01 -2.80 -13.37
C ASP A 131 -0.11 -4.31 -13.10
N TYR A 132 -1.14 -4.72 -12.36
CA TYR A 132 -1.26 -6.09 -11.85
C TYR A 132 -2.42 -6.88 -12.47
N GLY A 133 -3.16 -6.29 -13.41
CA GLY A 133 -4.09 -7.02 -14.27
C GLY A 133 -5.54 -7.10 -13.77
N PHE A 134 -5.92 -6.32 -12.75
CA PHE A 134 -7.31 -6.30 -12.27
C PHE A 134 -8.27 -5.62 -13.26
N ASP A 135 -7.75 -4.79 -14.18
CA ASP A 135 -8.49 -4.25 -15.33
C ASP A 135 -9.07 -5.34 -16.25
N LYS A 136 -8.47 -6.54 -16.25
CA LYS A 136 -8.88 -7.70 -17.06
C LYS A 136 -9.84 -8.63 -16.32
N CYS A 137 -10.10 -8.38 -15.04
CA CYS A 137 -11.05 -9.16 -14.26
C CYS A 137 -12.48 -8.71 -14.55
N ASN A 138 -13.26 -9.57 -15.20
CA ASN A 138 -14.66 -9.30 -15.55
C ASN A 138 -15.68 -10.00 -14.62
N SER A 139 -15.20 -10.59 -13.51
CA SER A 139 -16.06 -11.17 -12.48
C SER A 139 -15.38 -11.11 -11.11
N PRO A 140 -16.17 -11.09 -10.00
CA PRO A 140 -15.63 -11.11 -8.65
C PRO A 140 -14.72 -12.31 -8.38
N SER A 141 -15.07 -13.48 -8.92
CA SER A 141 -14.25 -14.70 -8.77
C SER A 141 -12.85 -14.54 -9.39
N LEU A 142 -12.70 -13.79 -10.49
CA LEU A 142 -11.38 -13.52 -11.06
C LEU A 142 -10.58 -12.53 -10.23
N VAL A 143 -11.26 -11.55 -9.62
CA VAL A 143 -10.62 -10.64 -8.66
C VAL A 143 -10.07 -11.43 -7.49
N GLU A 144 -10.88 -12.31 -6.87
CA GLU A 144 -10.45 -13.15 -5.74
C GLU A 144 -9.33 -14.13 -6.12
N ASP A 145 -9.42 -14.79 -7.29
CA ASP A 145 -8.33 -15.65 -7.79
C ASP A 145 -7.01 -14.85 -7.93
N LEU A 146 -7.07 -13.62 -8.45
CA LEU A 146 -5.90 -12.77 -8.67
C LEU A 146 -5.37 -12.14 -7.36
N LYS A 147 -6.26 -11.73 -6.44
CA LYS A 147 -5.90 -11.33 -5.07
C LYS A 147 -5.17 -12.46 -4.36
N GLY A 148 -5.69 -13.69 -4.44
CA GLY A 148 -5.08 -14.88 -3.83
C GLY A 148 -3.66 -15.13 -4.32
N ILE A 149 -3.41 -14.97 -5.63
CA ILE A 149 -2.07 -15.10 -6.19
C ILE A 149 -1.10 -14.07 -5.60
N TYR A 150 -1.48 -12.79 -5.59
CA TYR A 150 -0.61 -11.74 -5.08
C TYR A 150 -0.44 -11.81 -3.55
N LYS A 151 -1.47 -12.24 -2.82
CA LYS A 151 -1.39 -12.54 -1.37
C LYS A 151 -0.36 -13.64 -1.12
N GLN A 152 -0.40 -14.73 -1.88
CA GLN A 152 0.58 -15.82 -1.76
C GLN A 152 2.01 -15.35 -2.11
N LEU A 153 2.19 -14.52 -3.15
CA LEU A 153 3.53 -13.98 -3.47
C LEU A 153 4.08 -13.10 -2.35
N LEU A 154 3.28 -12.16 -1.85
CA LEU A 154 3.74 -11.14 -0.90
C LEU A 154 3.83 -11.66 0.54
N LEU A 155 2.92 -12.53 0.96
CA LEU A 155 2.82 -12.96 2.36
C LEU A 155 3.38 -14.37 2.61
N GLU A 156 3.20 -15.31 1.69
CA GLU A 156 3.63 -16.71 1.90
C GLU A 156 5.02 -16.98 1.32
N ALA A 157 5.27 -16.50 0.10
CA ALA A 157 6.57 -16.63 -0.55
C ALA A 157 7.56 -15.53 -0.15
N HIS A 158 7.11 -14.54 0.64
CA HIS A 158 7.89 -13.38 1.09
C HIS A 158 8.64 -12.68 -0.05
N VAL A 159 8.00 -12.55 -1.21
CA VAL A 159 8.57 -11.78 -2.33
C VAL A 159 8.70 -10.32 -1.90
N ASP A 160 9.92 -9.78 -2.05
CA ASP A 160 10.18 -8.36 -1.86
C ASP A 160 9.24 -7.52 -2.75
N PRO A 161 8.38 -6.66 -2.16
CA PRO A 161 7.46 -5.83 -2.92
C PRO A 161 8.18 -4.95 -3.97
N VAL A 162 9.37 -4.42 -3.64
CA VAL A 162 10.15 -3.60 -4.59
C VAL A 162 10.52 -4.46 -5.79
N LYS A 163 10.98 -5.69 -5.56
CA LYS A 163 11.30 -6.62 -6.64
C LYS A 163 10.10 -6.97 -7.50
N LEU A 164 8.94 -7.20 -6.89
CA LEU A 164 7.70 -7.46 -7.63
C LEU A 164 7.33 -6.28 -8.53
N HIS A 165 7.52 -5.05 -8.06
CA HIS A 165 7.29 -3.85 -8.86
C HIS A 165 8.27 -3.73 -10.03
N GLU A 166 9.56 -3.98 -9.82
CA GLU A 166 10.55 -3.99 -10.92
C GLU A 166 10.17 -4.99 -12.02
N VAL A 167 9.76 -6.20 -11.64
CA VAL A 167 9.31 -7.24 -12.56
C VAL A 167 8.03 -6.82 -13.29
N CYS A 168 7.14 -6.10 -12.60
CA CYS A 168 5.96 -5.49 -13.19
C CYS A 168 6.32 -4.53 -14.32
N ILE A 169 7.20 -3.58 -14.05
CA ILE A 169 7.66 -2.59 -15.02
C ILE A 169 8.47 -3.24 -16.16
N ALA A 170 9.11 -4.38 -15.90
CA ALA A 170 9.79 -5.16 -16.93
C ALA A 170 8.86 -6.03 -17.78
N GLY A 171 7.54 -6.05 -17.54
CA GLY A 171 6.56 -6.86 -18.28
C GLY A 171 6.68 -8.37 -18.02
N ASN A 172 7.28 -8.78 -16.90
CA ASN A 172 7.66 -10.17 -16.62
C ASN A 172 6.86 -10.84 -15.48
N LEU A 173 5.74 -10.25 -15.03
CA LEU A 173 4.95 -10.73 -13.89
C LEU A 173 4.62 -12.21 -13.94
N PHE A 174 4.00 -12.68 -15.03
CA PHE A 174 3.57 -14.07 -15.13
C PHE A 174 4.75 -15.05 -15.05
N ARG A 175 5.85 -14.75 -15.74
CA ARG A 175 7.05 -15.59 -15.73
C ARG A 175 7.66 -15.65 -14.34
N PHE A 176 7.76 -14.51 -13.67
CA PHE A 176 8.28 -14.42 -12.31
C PHE A 176 7.41 -15.18 -11.32
N ALA A 177 6.10 -14.93 -11.34
CA ALA A 177 5.15 -15.60 -10.45
C ALA A 177 5.15 -17.12 -10.66
N SER A 178 5.41 -17.59 -11.89
CA SER A 178 5.49 -19.03 -12.23
C SER A 178 6.67 -19.76 -11.56
N GLY A 179 7.65 -19.02 -11.03
CA GLY A 179 8.70 -19.58 -10.18
C GLY A 179 8.23 -19.97 -8.78
N PHE A 180 7.10 -19.43 -8.31
CA PHE A 180 6.61 -19.62 -6.94
C PHE A 180 5.37 -20.51 -6.85
N MET A 181 4.56 -20.57 -7.92
CA MET A 181 3.29 -21.31 -7.90
C MET A 181 2.88 -21.85 -9.27
N LYS A 182 1.99 -22.85 -9.26
CA LYS A 182 1.40 -23.40 -10.48
C LYS A 182 0.14 -22.61 -10.86
N PHE A 183 0.08 -22.17 -12.11
CA PHE A 183 -1.05 -21.39 -12.61
C PHE A 183 -2.10 -22.23 -13.32
N LYS A 184 -3.37 -21.81 -13.18
CA LYS A 184 -4.41 -22.15 -14.15
C LYS A 184 -4.09 -21.45 -15.47
N LYS A 185 -4.41 -22.07 -16.62
CA LYS A 185 -4.14 -21.50 -17.97
C LYS A 185 -4.64 -20.06 -18.15
N LYS A 186 -5.71 -19.66 -17.43
CA LYS A 186 -6.31 -18.31 -17.50
C LYS A 186 -5.44 -17.21 -16.85
N SER A 187 -4.59 -17.52 -15.89
CA SER A 187 -3.83 -16.52 -15.11
C SER A 187 -2.78 -15.77 -15.94
N ALA A 188 -2.23 -16.42 -16.97
CA ALA A 188 -1.26 -15.81 -17.88
C ALA A 188 -1.82 -14.60 -18.63
N ARG A 189 -3.13 -14.60 -18.93
CA ARG A 189 -3.78 -13.49 -19.63
C ARG A 189 -4.06 -12.31 -18.71
N LEU A 190 -4.34 -12.56 -17.43
CA LEU A 190 -4.63 -11.52 -16.45
C LEU A 190 -3.38 -10.71 -16.12
N MET A 191 -2.24 -11.37 -15.93
CA MET A 191 -0.97 -10.73 -15.56
C MET A 191 -0.23 -10.06 -16.72
N LYS A 192 -0.86 -9.93 -17.89
CA LYS A 192 -0.33 -9.09 -18.96
C LYS A 192 -0.61 -7.64 -18.60
N ASN A 193 0.43 -6.86 -18.39
CA ASN A 193 0.35 -5.44 -18.19
C ASN A 193 0.92 -4.73 -19.43
N PRO A 194 0.80 -3.40 -19.54
CA PRO A 194 1.13 -2.74 -20.77
C PRO A 194 2.61 -2.28 -20.80
N TYR A 195 3.45 -2.90 -19.96
CA TYR A 195 4.88 -2.61 -19.83
C TYR A 195 5.76 -3.62 -20.60
N PRO A 196 7.01 -3.25 -20.96
CA PRO A 196 7.56 -1.89 -20.86
C PRO A 196 6.83 -0.93 -21.81
N LEU A 197 6.70 0.35 -21.44
CA LEU A 197 5.95 1.37 -22.20
C LEU A 197 6.65 1.80 -23.51
N THR A 198 7.32 0.89 -24.21
CA THR A 198 8.16 1.22 -25.36
C THR A 198 7.35 1.63 -26.60
N ASN A 199 6.03 1.40 -26.63
CA ASN A 199 5.12 1.75 -27.75
C ASN A 199 3.69 2.09 -27.28
N PHE A 200 3.50 2.94 -26.27
CA PHE A 200 2.15 3.26 -25.78
C PHE A 200 1.41 4.25 -26.71
N GLU A 201 0.46 3.75 -27.50
CA GLU A 201 -0.68 4.56 -27.95
C GLU A 201 -1.80 4.45 -26.89
N PRO A 202 -2.34 5.57 -26.40
CA PRO A 202 -3.30 5.60 -25.29
C PRO A 202 -4.71 5.17 -25.76
N GLU A 203 -4.86 3.91 -26.17
CA GLU A 203 -6.19 3.36 -26.41
C GLU A 203 -6.81 2.88 -25.09
N VAL A 204 -7.54 3.81 -24.48
CA VAL A 204 -8.73 3.57 -23.65
C VAL A 204 -8.54 2.64 -22.44
N MET A 205 -8.20 3.24 -21.29
CA MET A 205 -8.53 2.65 -19.98
C MET A 205 -10.05 2.54 -19.84
N ARG A 206 -10.63 1.41 -20.28
CA ARG A 206 -12.04 1.10 -20.01
C ARG A 206 -12.21 0.72 -18.54
N GLY A 207 -12.69 1.71 -17.78
CA GLY A 207 -13.79 1.60 -16.82
C GLY A 207 -13.69 0.49 -15.78
N TRP A 208 -13.06 0.82 -14.65
CA TRP A 208 -13.32 0.16 -13.38
C TRP A 208 -14.30 1.05 -12.62
N ASP A 209 -15.55 0.63 -12.44
CA ASP A 209 -16.64 1.46 -11.89
C ASP A 209 -16.73 1.42 -10.35
N GLY A 210 -15.78 0.73 -9.70
CA GLY A 210 -15.65 0.70 -8.24
C GLY A 210 -16.84 0.06 -7.51
N ASN A 211 -17.80 -0.56 -8.19
CA ASN A 211 -19.01 -1.08 -7.56
C ASN A 211 -19.00 -2.60 -7.43
N LEU A 212 -18.52 -3.07 -6.28
CA LEU A 212 -18.94 -4.36 -5.69
C LEU A 212 -20.20 -4.21 -4.80
N ARG A 213 -20.94 -3.10 -4.88
CA ARG A 213 -22.14 -2.84 -4.06
C ARG A 213 -23.40 -3.64 -4.46
N VAL A 214 -23.32 -4.62 -5.36
CA VAL A 214 -24.49 -5.41 -5.78
C VAL A 214 -24.32 -6.89 -5.43
N VAL A 215 -23.86 -7.26 -4.22
CA VAL A 215 -24.25 -8.54 -3.60
C VAL A 215 -24.20 -8.47 -2.06
N ILE A 216 -24.93 -7.56 -1.43
CA ILE A 216 -25.54 -7.87 -0.12
C ILE A 216 -26.90 -7.18 -0.09
N GLY A 217 -27.94 -7.96 -0.37
CA GLY A 217 -29.32 -7.50 -0.20
C GLY A 217 -29.56 -7.21 1.28
N ILE A 218 -29.61 -5.94 1.63
CA ILE A 218 -30.38 -5.48 2.78
C ILE A 218 -31.53 -4.68 2.18
N GLN A 219 -32.65 -5.39 2.05
CA GLN A 219 -33.95 -4.76 1.85
C GLN A 219 -34.28 -4.08 3.17
N VAL A 220 -34.32 -2.75 3.18
CA VAL A 220 -34.86 -1.98 4.30
C VAL A 220 -36.27 -1.60 3.88
N ASP A 221 -37.24 -2.25 4.52
CA ASP A 221 -38.57 -1.65 4.76
C ASP A 221 -38.45 -0.57 5.85
#